data_AF-A0A3C1W6D8-F1
#
_entry.id   AF-A0A3C1W6D8-F1
#
_cell.length_a   1.000
_cell.length_b   1.000
_cell.length_c   1.000
_cell.angle_alpha   90.00
_cell.angle_beta   90.00
_cell.angle_gamma   90.00
#
_symmetry.space_group_name_H-M   'P 1'
#
loop_
_entity.id
_entity.type
_entity.pdbx_description
1 polymer ?
#
loop_
_entity_poly.entity_id
_entity_poly.type
_entity_poly.pdbx_seq_one_letter_code
_entity_poly.pdbx_strand_id
1 'polypeptide(L)'
;MKHLYLILLLCSVGWLLAADRGQKTEPRPNKPLSQAEVLKLTGDWKDSKLSRDIRILWLFGPEDHGGGEHDYVRIKELFVPMLKTIPRVTVEEAYLFPSKEQFERADLMIQFLHLPDLTDQQLKHFQSFVNRGGGVVSIHESCIIRPLARAEKLAKCIGCSWKGNRDSHWGKFSHDHPLFLKTDHPAFKGLPGSVLLNDESYWSLLKREGVEVIGTIAPANGNAGASFEDISGS
;
A
#
# COMPACT_ATOMS: atom_id res chain seq x y z
N MET A 1 46.72 38.35 28.52
CA MET A 1 45.87 38.18 27.32
C MET A 1 44.69 37.34 27.73
N LYS A 2 43.49 37.92 27.75
CA LYS A 2 42.26 37.30 28.26
C LYS A 2 41.69 36.37 27.19
N HIS A 3 41.67 35.07 27.43
CA HIS A 3 40.94 34.13 26.57
C HIS A 3 39.47 34.13 26.98
N LEU A 4 38.65 34.76 26.14
CA LEU A 4 37.21 34.83 26.25
C LEU A 4 36.62 33.53 25.68
N TYR A 5 36.08 32.68 26.55
CA TYR A 5 35.18 31.59 26.14
C TYR A 5 33.82 32.20 25.81
N LEU A 6 33.41 32.18 24.54
CA LEU A 6 32.04 32.45 24.16
C LEU A 6 31.46 31.18 23.54
N ILE A 7 30.77 30.42 24.39
CA ILE A 7 29.74 29.47 24.00
C ILE A 7 28.57 30.30 23.48
N LEU A 8 28.21 30.15 22.21
CA LEU A 8 26.89 30.54 21.74
C LEU A 8 26.27 29.39 20.95
N LEU A 9 25.30 28.79 21.63
CA LEU A 9 24.32 27.83 21.17
C LEU A 9 23.66 28.37 19.89
N LEU A 10 24.07 27.88 18.72
CA LEU A 10 23.29 28.06 17.50
C LEU A 10 22.25 26.95 17.46
N CYS A 11 21.01 27.34 17.72
CA CYS A 11 19.79 26.55 17.56
C CYS A 11 19.83 25.75 16.25
N SER A 12 20.07 24.46 16.34
CA SER A 12 19.82 23.49 15.28
C SER A 12 18.32 23.17 15.22
N VAL A 13 17.50 24.20 15.00
CA VAL A 13 16.09 24.05 14.63
C VAL A 13 16.01 24.41 13.16
N GLY A 14 15.90 23.41 12.29
CA GLY A 14 15.59 23.64 10.88
C GLY A 14 16.29 22.76 9.87
N TRP A 15 16.52 21.48 10.14
CA TRP A 15 16.83 20.50 9.10
C TRP A 15 15.89 19.30 9.24
N LEU A 16 14.58 19.55 9.18
CA LEU A 16 13.53 18.54 9.03
C LEU A 16 12.88 18.61 7.63
N LEU A 17 13.47 19.32 6.67
CA LEU A 17 12.95 19.45 5.32
C LEU A 17 14.04 19.20 4.30
N ALA A 18 14.31 17.92 4.06
CA ALA A 18 14.88 17.46 2.80
C ALA A 18 14.28 16.10 2.46
N ALA A 19 12.94 16.02 2.49
CA ALA A 19 12.28 15.12 1.55
C ALA A 19 12.42 15.79 0.18
N ASP A 20 12.96 15.02 -0.75
CA ASP A 20 13.23 15.36 -2.13
C ASP A 20 12.12 16.25 -2.70
N ARG A 21 12.42 17.54 -2.95
CA ARG A 21 11.55 18.36 -3.79
C ARG A 21 11.83 17.96 -5.23
N GLY A 22 11.46 16.73 -5.58
CA GLY A 22 11.29 16.31 -6.95
C GLY A 22 10.44 17.35 -7.68
N GLN A 23 10.60 17.42 -9.01
CA GLN A 23 9.78 18.26 -9.88
C GLN A 23 8.36 18.37 -9.34
N LYS A 24 7.82 19.59 -9.19
CA LYS A 24 6.41 19.79 -8.75
C LYS A 24 5.51 19.07 -9.75
N THR A 25 5.20 17.81 -9.48
CA THR A 25 4.19 17.03 -10.16
C THR A 25 2.87 17.63 -9.71
N GLU A 26 2.13 18.27 -10.63
CA GLU A 26 0.78 18.71 -10.32
C GLU A 26 -0.15 17.51 -10.45
N PRO A 27 -0.66 16.95 -9.33
CA PRO A 27 -1.60 15.85 -9.42
C PRO A 27 -2.87 16.34 -10.13
N ARG A 28 -3.33 15.57 -11.11
CA ARG A 28 -4.58 15.85 -11.83
C ARG A 28 -5.49 14.64 -11.72
N PRO A 29 -6.77 14.79 -11.34
CA PRO A 29 -7.67 13.66 -11.28
C PRO A 29 -7.69 12.95 -12.64
N ASN A 30 -7.68 11.63 -12.63
CA ASN A 30 -7.85 10.84 -13.84
C ASN A 30 -9.19 11.23 -14.48
N LYS A 31 -9.22 11.31 -15.81
CA LYS A 31 -10.50 11.43 -16.52
C LYS A 31 -11.37 10.23 -16.12
N PRO A 32 -12.64 10.44 -15.72
CA PRO A 32 -13.53 9.32 -15.45
C PRO A 32 -13.57 8.37 -16.65
N LEU A 33 -13.36 7.09 -16.40
CA LEU A 33 -13.53 6.05 -17.42
C LEU A 33 -15.01 5.73 -17.57
N SER A 34 -15.44 5.48 -18.80
CA SER A 34 -16.79 4.96 -19.03
C SER A 34 -16.92 3.57 -18.40
N GLN A 35 -18.15 3.19 -18.00
CA GLN A 35 -18.41 1.84 -17.50
C GLN A 35 -17.96 0.76 -18.49
N ALA A 36 -18.13 1.00 -19.80
CA ALA A 36 -17.69 0.07 -20.84
C ALA A 36 -16.17 -0.09 -20.88
N GLU A 37 -15.39 0.98 -20.65
CA GLU A 37 -13.93 0.89 -20.55
C GLU A 37 -13.49 0.13 -19.30
N VAL A 38 -14.12 0.40 -18.16
CA VAL A 38 -13.85 -0.35 -16.91
C VAL A 38 -14.12 -1.84 -17.11
N LEU A 39 -15.25 -2.19 -17.74
CA LEU A 39 -15.60 -3.60 -18.00
C LEU A 39 -14.61 -4.31 -18.93
N LYS A 40 -13.97 -3.58 -19.86
CA LYS A 40 -12.90 -4.15 -20.70
C LYS A 40 -11.66 -4.53 -19.88
N LEU A 41 -11.36 -3.77 -18.82
CA LEU A 41 -10.21 -4.03 -17.94
C LEU A 41 -10.48 -5.18 -16.98
N THR A 42 -11.72 -5.29 -16.50
CA THR A 42 -12.07 -6.38 -15.59
C THR A 42 -12.16 -7.71 -16.31
N GLY A 43 -12.53 -7.74 -17.60
CA GLY A 43 -12.90 -8.98 -18.30
C GLY A 43 -14.35 -9.38 -18.02
N ASP A 44 -14.79 -10.50 -18.62
CA ASP A 44 -16.14 -11.02 -18.44
C ASP A 44 -16.21 -11.97 -17.23
N TRP A 45 -16.98 -11.55 -16.21
CA TRP A 45 -17.19 -12.32 -14.97
C TRP A 45 -18.62 -12.86 -14.84
N LYS A 46 -19.43 -12.84 -15.91
CA LYS A 46 -20.85 -13.19 -15.85
C LYS A 46 -21.12 -14.56 -15.22
N ASP A 47 -20.22 -15.51 -15.44
CA ASP A 47 -20.31 -16.87 -14.90
C ASP A 47 -19.31 -17.16 -13.77
N SER A 48 -18.54 -16.15 -13.35
CA SER A 48 -17.56 -16.30 -12.29
C SER A 48 -18.25 -16.41 -10.94
N LYS A 49 -18.08 -17.56 -10.30
CA LYS A 49 -18.65 -17.85 -8.98
C LYS A 49 -17.54 -18.27 -8.04
N LEU A 50 -17.58 -17.74 -6.82
CA LEU A 50 -16.71 -18.22 -5.76
C LEU A 50 -17.06 -19.67 -5.43
N SER A 51 -16.04 -20.52 -5.35
CA SER A 51 -16.17 -21.95 -5.01
C SER A 51 -16.51 -22.17 -3.54
N ARG A 52 -16.23 -21.19 -2.66
CA ARG A 52 -16.55 -21.20 -1.23
C ARG A 52 -17.00 -19.81 -0.75
N ASP A 53 -17.48 -19.74 0.49
CA ASP A 53 -17.73 -18.46 1.15
C ASP A 53 -16.39 -17.80 1.51
N ILE A 54 -16.33 -16.47 1.40
CA ILE A 54 -15.15 -15.67 1.72
C ILE A 54 -15.51 -14.63 2.77
N ARG A 55 -14.82 -14.70 3.91
CA ARG A 55 -14.98 -13.77 5.03
C ARG A 55 -13.87 -12.72 4.99
N ILE A 56 -14.23 -11.52 4.53
CA ILE A 56 -13.31 -10.38 4.48
C ILE A 56 -13.39 -9.62 5.80
N LEU A 57 -12.23 -9.25 6.31
CA LEU A 57 -12.06 -8.29 7.38
C LEU A 57 -11.47 -7.00 6.80
N TRP A 58 -12.25 -5.92 6.83
CA TRP A 58 -11.79 -4.59 6.40
C TRP A 58 -11.25 -3.82 7.60
N LEU A 59 -9.94 -3.57 7.60
CA LEU A 59 -9.25 -2.82 8.64
C LEU A 59 -9.02 -1.37 8.18
N PHE A 60 -9.53 -0.42 8.97
CA PHE A 60 -9.41 1.01 8.70
C PHE A 60 -9.06 1.80 9.97
N GLY A 61 -8.63 3.04 9.79
CA GLY A 61 -8.29 3.97 10.86
C GLY A 61 -8.88 5.36 10.61
N PRO A 62 -8.57 6.33 11.49
CA PRO A 62 -8.91 7.72 11.25
C PRO A 62 -8.03 8.28 10.12
N GLU A 63 -8.55 9.26 9.39
CA GLU A 63 -7.75 10.07 8.45
C GLU A 63 -6.51 10.63 9.17
N ASP A 64 -5.35 10.53 8.52
CA ASP A 64 -4.05 10.95 9.05
C ASP A 64 -3.42 12.12 8.27
N HIS A 65 -3.97 12.46 7.11
CA HIS A 65 -3.59 13.59 6.26
C HIS A 65 -4.79 14.53 6.03
N GLY A 66 -4.57 15.66 5.36
CA GLY A 66 -5.67 16.56 4.97
C GLY A 66 -5.88 16.53 3.47
N GLY A 67 -7.06 16.98 3.02
CA GLY A 67 -7.33 17.19 1.60
C GLY A 67 -7.68 15.92 0.82
N GLY A 68 -8.11 14.86 1.52
CA GLY A 68 -8.49 13.58 0.92
C GLY A 68 -7.33 12.64 0.60
N GLU A 69 -6.08 13.05 0.88
CA GLU A 69 -4.96 12.11 0.97
C GLU A 69 -5.24 11.14 2.12
N HIS A 70 -5.03 9.84 1.89
CA HIS A 70 -5.23 8.80 2.90
C HIS A 70 -6.62 8.78 3.56
N ASP A 71 -7.67 9.10 2.80
CA ASP A 71 -9.04 9.09 3.32
C ASP A 71 -9.56 7.64 3.50
N TYR A 72 -9.09 7.01 4.57
CA TYR A 72 -9.38 5.62 4.90
C TYR A 72 -10.87 5.37 5.11
N VAL A 73 -11.58 6.36 5.69
CA VAL A 73 -13.02 6.29 5.95
C VAL A 73 -13.78 6.31 4.63
N ARG A 74 -13.48 7.25 3.73
CA ARG A 74 -14.15 7.34 2.44
C ARG A 74 -13.92 6.10 1.59
N ILE A 75 -12.70 5.58 1.53
CA ILE A 75 -12.40 4.37 0.76
C ILE A 75 -13.15 3.17 1.34
N LYS A 76 -13.22 3.02 2.66
CA LYS A 76 -14.06 1.99 3.30
C LYS A 76 -15.54 2.12 2.91
N GLU A 77 -16.09 3.33 2.99
CA GLU A 77 -17.50 3.59 2.65
C GLU A 77 -17.84 3.30 1.19
N LEU A 78 -16.87 3.40 0.29
CA LEU A 78 -17.04 3.04 -1.12
C LEU A 78 -16.88 1.52 -1.34
N PHE A 79 -15.82 0.93 -0.79
CA PHE A 79 -15.44 -0.44 -1.10
C PHE A 79 -16.21 -1.49 -0.31
N VAL A 80 -16.53 -1.25 0.97
CA VAL A 80 -17.23 -2.25 1.79
C VAL A 80 -18.62 -2.58 1.24
N PRO A 81 -19.47 -1.59 0.88
CA PRO A 81 -20.76 -1.89 0.25
C PRO A 81 -20.61 -2.63 -1.07
N MET A 82 -19.65 -2.23 -1.91
CA MET A 82 -19.35 -2.90 -3.19
C MET A 82 -18.94 -4.36 -2.99
N LEU A 83 -18.05 -4.65 -2.03
CA LEU A 83 -17.63 -6.03 -1.73
C LEU A 83 -18.81 -6.88 -1.23
N LYS A 84 -19.71 -6.29 -0.44
CA LYS A 84 -20.93 -6.96 0.05
C LYS A 84 -21.93 -7.30 -1.07
N THR A 85 -21.81 -6.71 -2.27
CA THR A 85 -22.65 -7.11 -3.41
C THR A 85 -22.20 -8.40 -4.08
N ILE A 86 -20.99 -8.89 -3.77
CA ILE A 86 -20.45 -10.12 -4.36
C ILE A 86 -21.08 -11.32 -3.65
N PRO A 87 -21.74 -12.24 -4.38
CA PRO A 87 -22.32 -13.44 -3.78
C PRO A 87 -21.27 -14.23 -3.00
N ARG A 88 -21.67 -14.71 -1.81
CA ARG A 88 -20.81 -15.50 -0.89
C ARG A 88 -19.65 -14.73 -0.25
N VAL A 89 -19.62 -13.41 -0.39
CA VAL A 89 -18.70 -12.55 0.36
C VAL A 89 -19.42 -11.96 1.56
N THR A 90 -18.82 -12.08 2.74
CA THR A 90 -19.21 -11.32 3.93
C THR A 90 -18.07 -10.39 4.31
N VAL A 91 -18.39 -9.15 4.69
CA VAL A 91 -17.39 -8.18 5.14
C VAL A 91 -17.69 -7.73 6.56
N GLU A 92 -16.75 -8.01 7.48
CA GLU A 92 -16.70 -7.46 8.83
C GLU A 92 -15.71 -6.30 8.86
N GLU A 93 -15.99 -5.25 9.63
CA GLU A 93 -15.13 -4.08 9.77
C GLU A 93 -14.39 -4.13 11.12
N ALA A 94 -13.13 -3.69 11.13
CA ALA A 94 -12.35 -3.46 12.35
C ALA A 94 -11.70 -2.08 12.30
N TYR A 95 -11.72 -1.39 13.44
CA TYR A 95 -11.10 -0.08 13.61
C TYR A 95 -9.75 -0.21 14.32
N LEU A 96 -8.69 0.31 13.71
CA LEU A 96 -7.29 0.32 14.15
C LEU A 96 -6.62 -1.05 14.27
N PHE A 97 -7.27 -2.04 14.90
CA PHE A 97 -6.77 -3.40 14.97
C PHE A 97 -7.89 -4.43 15.17
N PRO A 98 -7.83 -5.62 14.54
CA PRO A 98 -8.81 -6.67 14.76
C PRO A 98 -8.79 -7.29 16.15
N SER A 99 -9.95 -7.71 16.62
CA SER A 99 -10.05 -8.67 17.72
C SER A 99 -9.50 -10.04 17.33
N LYS A 100 -9.22 -10.89 18.32
CA LYS A 100 -8.75 -12.26 18.10
C LYS A 100 -9.81 -13.07 17.35
N GLU A 101 -11.07 -12.91 17.71
CA GLU A 101 -12.22 -13.61 17.13
C GLU A 101 -12.43 -13.19 15.66
N GLN A 102 -12.21 -11.91 15.35
CA GLN A 102 -12.20 -11.42 13.97
C GLN A 102 -11.12 -12.10 13.14
N PHE A 103 -9.88 -12.17 13.66
CA PHE A 103 -8.81 -12.91 13.00
C PHE A 103 -9.14 -14.39 12.84
N GLU A 104 -9.71 -15.06 13.84
CA GLU A 104 -10.01 -16.49 13.75
C GLU A 104 -11.05 -16.80 12.66
N ARG A 105 -12.00 -15.90 12.41
CA ARG A 105 -13.07 -16.11 11.43
C ARG A 105 -12.72 -15.67 10.01
N ALA A 106 -11.82 -14.72 9.81
CA ALA A 106 -11.55 -14.13 8.50
C ALA A 106 -10.76 -15.05 7.57
N ASP A 107 -11.05 -15.03 6.28
CA ASP A 107 -10.22 -15.64 5.25
C ASP A 107 -9.18 -14.66 4.70
N LEU A 108 -9.59 -13.39 4.60
CA LEU A 108 -8.85 -12.31 3.98
C LEU A 108 -8.96 -11.07 4.86
N MET A 109 -7.84 -10.41 5.12
CA MET A 109 -7.82 -9.06 5.67
C MET A 109 -7.41 -8.07 4.59
N ILE A 110 -8.20 -7.01 4.41
CA ILE A 110 -7.83 -5.85 3.60
C ILE A 110 -7.55 -4.71 4.58
N GLN A 111 -6.35 -4.15 4.56
CA GLN A 111 -5.96 -3.06 5.44
C GLN A 111 -5.59 -1.81 4.65
N PHE A 112 -6.26 -0.71 4.98
CA PHE A 112 -5.98 0.62 4.46
C PHE A 112 -6.15 1.63 5.59
N LEU A 113 -5.04 1.91 6.26
CA LEU A 113 -4.90 2.78 7.42
C LEU A 113 -3.42 3.05 7.68
N HIS A 114 -3.15 4.12 8.42
CA HIS A 114 -1.93 4.21 9.21
C HIS A 114 -2.05 3.29 10.43
N LEU A 115 -1.17 2.30 10.52
CA LEU A 115 -1.22 1.35 11.63
C LEU A 115 -0.88 2.05 12.95
N PRO A 116 -1.64 1.82 14.03
CA PRO A 116 -1.23 2.28 15.35
C PRO A 116 0.01 1.51 15.83
N ASP A 117 0.60 1.94 16.95
CA ASP A 117 1.68 1.22 17.61
C ASP A 117 1.21 -0.15 18.13
N LEU A 118 1.33 -1.17 17.29
CA LEU A 118 0.91 -2.53 17.60
C LEU A 118 1.78 -3.14 18.70
N THR A 119 1.13 -3.73 19.71
CA THR A 119 1.79 -4.52 20.76
C THR A 119 2.39 -5.82 20.21
N ASP A 120 3.28 -6.45 20.99
CA ASP A 120 3.88 -7.72 20.56
C ASP A 120 2.85 -8.84 20.46
N GLN A 121 1.81 -8.78 21.30
CA GLN A 121 0.70 -9.72 21.25
C GLN A 121 -0.13 -9.53 19.98
N GLN A 122 -0.42 -8.29 19.59
CA GLN A 122 -1.13 -7.99 18.34
C GLN A 122 -0.36 -8.48 17.11
N LEU A 123 0.95 -8.23 17.03
CA LEU A 123 1.79 -8.76 15.95
C LEU A 123 1.86 -10.28 15.95
N LYS A 124 1.87 -10.93 17.12
CA LYS A 124 1.75 -12.39 17.22
C LYS A 124 0.40 -12.89 16.70
N HIS A 125 -0.71 -12.24 17.02
CA HIS A 125 -2.03 -12.60 16.49
C HIS A 125 -2.09 -12.45 14.97
N PHE A 126 -1.53 -11.36 14.44
CA PHE A 126 -1.45 -11.14 12.99
C PHE A 126 -0.59 -12.22 12.31
N GLN A 127 0.59 -12.51 12.85
CA GLN A 127 1.42 -13.60 12.32
C GLN A 127 0.69 -14.95 12.38
N SER A 128 -0.04 -15.24 13.47
CA SER A 128 -0.85 -16.45 13.58
C SER A 128 -1.91 -16.52 12.48
N PHE A 129 -2.63 -15.43 12.21
CA PHE A 129 -3.61 -15.33 11.11
C PHE A 129 -2.98 -15.71 9.76
N VAL A 130 -1.81 -15.16 9.43
CA VAL A 130 -1.09 -15.48 8.19
C VAL A 130 -0.62 -16.94 8.18
N ASN A 131 -0.05 -17.42 9.29
CA ASN A 131 0.48 -18.79 9.40
C ASN A 131 -0.60 -19.87 9.22
N ARG A 132 -1.85 -19.59 9.61
CA ARG A 132 -2.98 -20.49 9.37
C ARG A 132 -3.66 -20.28 8.01
N GLY A 133 -3.00 -19.61 7.06
CA GLY A 133 -3.47 -19.43 5.69
C GLY A 133 -4.37 -18.21 5.45
N GLY A 134 -4.43 -17.25 6.37
CA GLY A 134 -5.13 -15.99 6.15
C GLY A 134 -4.43 -15.12 5.10
N GLY A 135 -5.19 -14.64 4.12
CA GLY A 135 -4.69 -13.72 3.09
C GLY A 135 -4.65 -12.27 3.60
N VAL A 136 -3.72 -11.47 3.07
CA VAL A 136 -3.61 -10.04 3.41
C VAL A 136 -3.47 -9.21 2.13
N VAL A 137 -4.26 -8.15 2.02
CA VAL A 137 -4.05 -7.05 1.08
C VAL A 137 -3.70 -5.82 1.89
N SER A 138 -2.46 -5.34 1.75
CA SER A 138 -1.94 -4.16 2.44
C SER A 138 -1.80 -3.03 1.45
N ILE A 139 -2.48 -1.91 1.71
CA ILE A 139 -2.52 -0.75 0.82
C ILE A 139 -1.78 0.43 1.48
N HIS A 140 -0.83 1.02 0.76
CA HIS A 140 -0.16 2.29 1.11
C HIS A 140 0.45 2.30 2.53
N GLU A 141 0.14 3.29 3.37
CA GLU A 141 0.61 3.49 4.76
C GLU A 141 0.48 2.25 5.66
N SER A 142 -0.40 1.30 5.34
CA SER A 142 -0.55 0.07 6.13
C SER A 142 0.67 -0.85 6.13
N CYS A 143 1.69 -0.56 5.31
CA CYS A 143 3.00 -1.23 5.36
C CYS A 143 4.03 -0.52 6.27
N ILE A 144 3.63 0.57 6.93
CA ILE A 144 4.51 1.40 7.77
C ILE A 144 4.16 1.19 9.25
N ILE A 145 5.15 0.78 10.04
CA ILE A 145 5.10 0.80 11.50
C ILE A 145 6.50 1.06 12.04
N ARG A 146 6.61 1.67 13.22
CA ARG A 146 7.89 1.98 13.87
C ARG A 146 7.94 1.35 15.28
N PRO A 147 9.13 1.16 15.86
CA PRO A 147 10.47 1.27 15.27
C PRO A 147 10.79 0.11 14.30
N LEU A 148 12.01 0.08 13.73
CA LEU A 148 12.48 -0.95 12.78
C LEU A 148 12.18 -2.39 13.26
N ALA A 149 12.38 -2.70 14.53
CA ALA A 149 12.09 -4.03 15.08
C ALA A 149 10.60 -4.45 14.97
N ARG A 150 9.68 -3.48 14.86
CA ARG A 150 8.25 -3.72 14.59
C ARG A 150 8.00 -3.87 13.09
N ALA A 151 8.66 -3.06 12.27
CA ALA A 151 8.60 -3.17 10.81
C ALA A 151 9.08 -4.55 10.33
N GLU A 152 10.13 -5.10 10.93
CA GLU A 152 10.61 -6.46 10.66
C GLU A 152 9.57 -7.53 10.98
N LYS A 153 8.76 -7.35 12.03
CA LYS A 153 7.66 -8.25 12.38
C LYS A 153 6.48 -8.09 11.42
N LEU A 154 6.15 -6.86 11.03
CA LEU A 154 5.10 -6.59 10.05
C LEU A 154 5.45 -7.17 8.67
N ALA A 155 6.70 -7.02 8.23
CA ALA A 155 7.19 -7.57 6.96
C ALA A 155 7.07 -9.11 6.89
N LYS A 156 7.14 -9.81 8.03
CA LYS A 156 6.86 -11.26 8.08
C LYS A 156 5.40 -11.59 7.83
N CYS A 157 4.48 -10.69 8.19
CA CYS A 157 3.04 -10.85 7.98
C CYS A 157 2.65 -10.54 6.53
N ILE A 158 3.15 -9.42 5.98
CA ILE A 158 2.64 -8.88 4.69
C ILE A 158 3.65 -8.94 3.54
N GLY A 159 4.86 -9.45 3.78
CA GLY A 159 5.91 -9.61 2.77
C GLY A 159 6.88 -8.42 2.67
N CYS A 160 6.47 -7.21 3.07
CA CYS A 160 7.34 -6.03 3.10
C CYS A 160 6.96 -5.05 4.23
N SER A 161 7.84 -4.10 4.55
CA SER A 161 7.52 -2.98 5.46
C SER A 161 8.54 -1.84 5.35
N TRP A 162 8.16 -0.62 5.77
CA TRP A 162 9.05 0.54 5.82
C TRP A 162 10.23 0.34 6.79
N LYS A 163 11.47 0.43 6.28
CA LYS A 163 12.69 0.23 7.07
C LYS A 163 13.05 1.44 7.94
N GLY A 164 12.39 2.58 7.72
CA GLY A 164 12.71 3.85 8.35
C GLY A 164 13.31 4.85 7.35
N ASN A 165 13.22 6.14 7.68
CA ASN A 165 13.46 7.24 6.73
C ASN A 165 14.92 7.38 6.29
N ARG A 166 15.84 6.66 6.94
CA ARG A 166 17.24 6.60 6.52
C ARG A 166 17.44 5.66 5.33
N ASP A 167 16.68 4.55 5.29
CA ASP A 167 16.97 3.43 4.40
C ASP A 167 15.85 3.19 3.37
N SER A 168 14.60 3.54 3.70
CA SER A 168 13.47 3.52 2.77
C SER A 168 13.18 4.94 2.26
N HIS A 169 12.62 5.01 1.06
CA HIS A 169 12.38 6.27 0.36
C HIS A 169 10.98 6.29 -0.23
N TRP A 170 10.48 7.50 -0.44
CA TRP A 170 9.19 7.76 -1.04
C TRP A 170 9.25 8.95 -1.98
N GLY A 171 8.30 9.02 -2.91
CA GLY A 171 8.18 10.11 -3.86
C GLY A 171 6.87 10.07 -4.63
N LYS A 172 6.32 11.26 -4.92
CA LYS A 172 5.12 11.42 -5.75
C LYS A 172 5.45 11.20 -7.22
N PHE A 173 4.55 10.52 -7.92
CA PHE A 173 4.62 10.33 -9.38
C PHE A 173 3.28 10.71 -10.02
N SER A 174 3.30 10.99 -11.32
CA SER A 174 2.11 11.35 -12.07
C SER A 174 2.03 10.58 -13.40
N HIS A 175 1.17 11.02 -14.30
CA HIS A 175 0.94 10.37 -15.59
C HIS A 175 2.16 10.32 -16.52
N ASP A 176 3.24 11.01 -16.19
CA ASP A 176 4.54 10.94 -16.85
C ASP A 176 5.32 9.66 -16.51
N HIS A 177 4.95 8.98 -15.42
CA HIS A 177 5.54 7.72 -14.96
C HIS A 177 4.52 6.58 -14.99
N PRO A 178 4.48 5.74 -16.04
CA PRO A 178 3.59 4.59 -16.08
C PRO A 178 3.94 3.55 -15.02
N LEU A 179 2.89 2.94 -14.44
CA LEU A 179 2.98 1.71 -13.65
C LEU A 179 2.85 0.52 -14.59
N PHE A 180 3.93 -0.23 -14.78
CA PHE A 180 3.98 -1.44 -15.60
C PHE A 180 3.50 -2.65 -14.79
N LEU A 181 2.72 -3.52 -15.42
CA LEU A 181 2.07 -4.66 -14.81
C LEU A 181 2.55 -5.97 -15.46
N LYS A 182 2.89 -6.95 -14.63
CA LYS A 182 3.19 -8.32 -15.03
C LYS A 182 1.88 -9.06 -15.35
N THR A 183 1.42 -8.96 -16.60
CA THR A 183 0.06 -9.38 -17.02
C THR A 183 -0.15 -10.89 -17.19
N ASP A 184 0.93 -11.68 -17.15
CA ASP A 184 0.85 -13.14 -17.05
C ASP A 184 0.52 -13.61 -15.61
N HIS A 185 0.79 -12.77 -14.60
CA HIS A 185 0.43 -13.05 -13.21
C HIS A 185 -1.10 -12.97 -13.03
N PRO A 186 -1.74 -13.93 -12.31
CA PRO A 186 -3.19 -14.00 -12.19
C PRO A 186 -3.87 -12.73 -11.66
N ALA A 187 -3.17 -11.94 -10.84
CA ALA A 187 -3.70 -10.68 -10.30
C ALA A 187 -3.91 -9.59 -11.37
N PHE A 188 -3.17 -9.63 -12.48
CA PHE A 188 -3.21 -8.62 -13.54
C PHE A 188 -3.63 -9.19 -14.89
N LYS A 189 -4.05 -10.45 -14.94
CA LYS A 189 -4.56 -11.07 -16.16
C LYS A 189 -5.78 -10.30 -16.68
N GLY A 190 -5.72 -9.87 -17.95
CA GLY A 190 -6.78 -9.08 -18.60
C GLY A 190 -6.62 -7.56 -18.45
N LEU A 191 -5.71 -7.10 -17.59
CA LEU A 191 -5.32 -5.69 -17.53
C LEU A 191 -4.33 -5.33 -18.64
N PRO A 192 -4.24 -4.03 -19.02
CA PRO A 192 -3.17 -3.56 -19.90
C PRO A 192 -1.80 -3.74 -19.26
N GLY A 193 -0.75 -3.83 -20.09
CA GLY A 193 0.64 -3.94 -19.62
C GLY A 193 1.13 -2.74 -18.80
N SER A 194 0.43 -1.61 -18.85
CA SER A 194 0.72 -0.44 -18.02
C SER A 194 -0.51 0.42 -17.76
N VAL A 195 -0.53 1.15 -16.65
CA VAL A 195 -1.55 2.15 -16.29
C VAL A 195 -0.91 3.47 -15.88
N LEU A 196 -1.64 4.57 -16.09
CA LEU A 196 -1.22 5.91 -15.67
C LEU A 196 -2.02 6.33 -14.44
N LEU A 197 -1.32 6.75 -13.39
CA LEU A 197 -1.89 7.12 -12.10
C LEU A 197 -1.16 8.36 -11.57
N ASN A 198 -1.75 9.04 -10.58
CA ASN A 198 -0.97 9.92 -9.70
C ASN A 198 -1.11 9.35 -8.30
N ASP A 199 0.03 9.15 -7.65
CA ASP A 199 0.09 8.62 -6.30
C ASP A 199 1.50 8.88 -5.75
N GLU A 200 1.79 8.27 -4.61
CA GLU A 200 3.10 8.14 -4.02
C GLU A 200 3.61 6.70 -4.13
N SER A 201 4.91 6.57 -4.39
CA SER A 201 5.59 5.27 -4.47
C SER A 201 6.60 5.13 -3.34
N TYR A 202 6.77 3.89 -2.86
CA TYR A 202 7.77 3.54 -1.85
C TYR A 202 8.78 2.55 -2.42
N TRP A 203 10.06 2.76 -2.12
CA TRP A 203 11.14 1.85 -2.51
C TRP A 203 12.16 1.66 -1.38
N SER A 204 13.06 0.69 -1.58
CA SER A 204 14.03 0.25 -0.56
C SER A 204 13.35 -0.21 0.76
N LEU A 205 12.23 -0.90 0.63
CA LEU A 205 11.50 -1.49 1.75
C LEU A 205 12.21 -2.75 2.28
N LEU A 206 11.93 -3.12 3.53
CA LEU A 206 12.14 -4.49 4.00
C LEU A 206 11.36 -5.42 3.09
N LYS A 207 11.94 -6.56 2.72
CA LYS A 207 11.27 -7.61 1.93
C LYS A 207 11.59 -8.97 2.52
N ARG A 208 10.59 -9.84 2.57
CA ARG A 208 10.78 -11.26 2.87
C ARG A 208 11.38 -11.97 1.65
N GLU A 209 12.05 -13.09 1.89
CA GLU A 209 12.42 -14.02 0.80
C GLU A 209 11.16 -14.51 0.06
N GLY A 210 11.30 -14.71 -1.25
CA GLY A 210 10.22 -15.20 -2.10
C GLY A 210 9.13 -14.18 -2.44
N VAL A 211 9.35 -12.89 -2.18
CA VAL A 211 8.45 -11.83 -2.69
C VAL A 211 8.63 -11.70 -4.20
N GLU A 212 7.54 -11.89 -4.94
CA GLU A 212 7.47 -11.61 -6.36
C GLU A 212 7.01 -10.16 -6.59
N VAL A 213 7.79 -9.40 -7.36
CA VAL A 213 7.36 -8.09 -7.85
C VAL A 213 6.52 -8.32 -9.11
N ILE A 214 5.29 -7.84 -9.09
CA ILE A 214 4.35 -7.99 -10.22
C ILE A 214 3.95 -6.64 -10.84
N GLY A 215 4.38 -5.53 -10.25
CA GLY A 215 4.18 -4.19 -10.78
C GLY A 215 5.32 -3.26 -10.40
N THR A 216 5.68 -2.33 -11.29
CA THR A 216 6.81 -1.41 -11.10
C THR A 216 6.58 -0.08 -11.80
N ILE A 217 7.08 1.01 -11.22
CA ILE A 217 7.00 2.35 -11.80
C ILE A 217 8.28 2.61 -12.60
N ALA A 218 8.13 3.14 -13.81
CA ALA A 218 9.27 3.53 -14.62
C ALA A 218 10.10 4.64 -13.95
N PRO A 219 11.42 4.44 -13.78
CA PRO A 219 12.29 5.43 -13.12
C PRO A 219 12.54 6.68 -13.97
N ALA A 220 12.26 6.62 -15.28
CA ALA A 220 12.47 7.72 -16.20
C ALA A 220 11.26 7.92 -17.14
N ASN A 221 11.16 9.10 -17.73
CA ASN A 221 10.20 9.40 -18.78
C ASN A 221 10.62 8.73 -20.10
N GLY A 222 9.66 8.52 -21.01
CA GLY A 222 9.96 8.05 -22.38
C GLY A 222 10.04 6.54 -22.56
N ASN A 223 9.52 5.75 -21.62
CA ASN A 223 9.43 4.28 -21.71
C ASN A 223 8.26 3.80 -22.60
N ALA A 224 7.99 4.50 -23.70
CA ALA A 224 6.92 4.13 -24.62
C ALA A 224 7.24 2.79 -25.29
N GLY A 225 6.36 1.80 -25.12
CA GLY A 225 6.53 0.46 -25.69
C GLY A 225 7.38 -0.51 -24.85
N ALA A 226 7.85 -0.09 -23.67
CA ALA A 226 8.54 -1.00 -22.74
C ALA A 226 7.58 -2.04 -22.15
N SER A 227 8.10 -3.23 -21.83
CA SER A 227 7.40 -4.25 -21.05
C SER A 227 7.66 -4.10 -19.55
N PHE A 228 7.04 -4.97 -18.74
CA PHE A 228 7.35 -5.06 -17.31
C PHE A 228 8.82 -5.44 -17.08
N GLU A 229 9.31 -6.44 -17.81
CA GLU A 229 10.66 -7.01 -17.73
C GLU A 229 11.74 -5.97 -18.08
N ASP A 230 11.47 -5.14 -19.11
CA ASP A 230 12.36 -4.05 -19.51
C ASP A 230 12.63 -3.06 -18.36
N ILE A 231 11.64 -2.84 -17.49
CA ILE A 231 11.68 -1.86 -16.40
C ILE A 231 12.09 -2.49 -15.07
N SER A 232 11.63 -3.71 -14.77
CA SER A 232 11.95 -4.40 -13.53
C SER A 232 13.38 -4.95 -13.51
N GLY A 233 14.00 -5.13 -14.68
CA GLY A 233 15.34 -5.71 -14.82
C GLY A 233 15.36 -7.22 -14.50
N SER A 234 14.22 -7.89 -14.64
CA SER A 234 14.00 -9.30 -14.29
C SER A 234 13.44 -10.10 -15.46
#